data_AF-A0A061AHQ4-F1
#
_entry.id   AF-A0A061AHQ4-F1
#
_cell.length_a   1.000
_cell.length_b   1.000
_cell.length_c   1.000
_cell.angle_alpha   90.00
_cell.angle_beta   90.00
_cell.angle_gamma   90.00
#
_symmetry.space_group_name_H-M   'P 1'
#
loop_
_entity.id
_entity.type
_entity.pdbx_description
1 polymer ?
#
loop_
_entity_poly.entity_id
_entity_poly.type
_entity_poly.pdbx_seq_one_letter_code
_entity_poly.pdbx_strand_id
1 'polypeptide(L)'
;MAAEALVPRAYQEDVTRSALERNVVVRADTGSGKTFIAVLLIRAIAAQPRQIDDHTLIIFLTPTVTLVHQQASVLEAATTLRVKSFVGASGVDVWKTERWREELSTTDIAVLTPQVWLNALSAGYFDLRNVSLMVFDEAHHAQKRHPAAEILRQHYHPLKQRGERVPKILGLTASPIWNVKQPWKAVAELESNLDARILEISSDHRAELEAHTPSAQEQLVTHSPTPPDVAADAGLARLLLYNVPGPPNAEQAGRFEKRLIAAYRLFGTAGARLLLYEATPTTPPACDSPAILSSTSDELSPKVKALVASLEPYSRDPNAHIIVFVEQRHHASVLVELIKRIDSLRGWTRPAALVGHGREGWGRGNGPDLAELGMAISRSSRRSWPRSVQASTTSSSRPESPKKGSTSKRSTSSFASTL
;
A
#
# COMPACT_ATOMS: atom_id res chain seq x y z
N MET A 1 1.89 12.13 -28.88
CA MET A 1 1.39 13.37 -28.25
C MET A 1 2.59 14.02 -27.60
N ALA A 2 2.91 15.27 -27.94
CA ALA A 2 3.99 15.99 -27.29
C ALA A 2 3.72 16.03 -25.78
N ALA A 3 4.70 15.65 -24.95
CA ALA A 3 4.59 15.80 -23.52
C ALA A 3 4.36 17.29 -23.23
N GLU A 4 3.19 17.62 -22.69
CA GLU A 4 2.92 18.95 -22.14
C GLU A 4 4.10 19.27 -21.22
N ALA A 5 4.83 20.35 -21.49
CA ALA A 5 6.03 20.68 -20.74
C ALA A 5 5.60 20.94 -19.29
N LEU A 6 5.79 19.95 -18.43
CA LEU A 6 5.54 20.05 -17.00
C LEU A 6 6.48 21.13 -16.44
N VAL A 7 5.93 22.33 -16.26
CA VAL A 7 6.63 23.43 -15.61
C VAL A 7 6.71 23.09 -14.12
N PRO A 8 7.91 23.04 -13.52
CA PRO A 8 8.06 22.84 -12.08
C PRO A 8 7.36 23.90 -11.26
N ARG A 9 6.76 23.47 -10.14
CA ARG A 9 6.26 24.38 -9.12
C ARG A 9 7.41 24.95 -8.30
N ALA A 10 7.24 26.12 -7.71
CA ALA A 10 8.30 26.81 -6.99
C ALA A 10 8.87 25.95 -5.85
N TYR A 11 7.99 25.28 -5.08
CA TYR A 11 8.46 24.37 -4.03
C TYR A 11 9.24 23.17 -4.56
N GLN A 12 8.92 22.67 -5.75
CA GLN A 12 9.63 21.52 -6.35
C GLN A 12 11.04 21.94 -6.77
N GLU A 13 11.21 23.16 -7.27
CA GLU A 13 12.52 23.73 -7.59
C GLU A 13 13.37 23.94 -6.33
N ASP A 14 12.79 24.50 -5.26
CA ASP A 14 13.49 24.74 -3.99
C ASP A 14 13.94 23.45 -3.31
N VAL A 15 13.07 22.44 -3.30
CA VAL A 15 13.42 21.10 -2.80
C VAL A 15 14.50 20.47 -3.66
N THR A 16 14.42 20.60 -4.99
CA THR A 16 15.45 20.07 -5.90
C THR A 16 16.80 20.76 -5.70
N ARG A 17 16.82 22.08 -5.50
CA ARG A 17 18.04 22.85 -5.19
C ARG A 17 18.70 22.33 -3.92
N SER A 18 17.92 22.13 -2.86
CA SER A 18 18.41 21.53 -1.61
C SER A 18 18.94 20.10 -1.82
N ALA A 19 18.27 19.31 -2.66
CA ALA A 19 18.67 17.94 -2.99
C ALA A 19 19.92 17.86 -3.87
N LEU A 20 20.27 18.91 -4.62
CA LEU A 20 21.53 19.00 -5.36
C LEU A 20 22.72 19.22 -4.43
N GLU A 21 22.54 19.99 -3.36
CA GLU A 21 23.60 20.31 -2.40
C GLU A 21 23.89 19.17 -1.42
N ARG A 22 22.85 18.47 -0.95
CA ARG A 22 22.99 17.41 0.08
C ARG A 22 22.01 16.27 -0.12
N ASN A 23 22.27 15.15 0.55
CA ASN A 23 21.32 14.05 0.64
C ASN A 23 20.09 14.48 1.44
N VAL A 24 18.90 14.25 0.89
CA VAL A 24 17.64 14.65 1.53
C VAL A 24 16.60 13.54 1.49
N VAL A 25 15.74 13.53 2.51
CA VAL A 25 14.48 12.77 2.51
C VAL A 25 13.34 13.77 2.43
N VAL A 26 12.71 13.89 1.27
CA VAL A 26 11.60 14.81 1.05
C VAL A 26 10.36 14.23 1.71
N ARG A 27 9.85 14.96 2.71
CA ARG A 27 8.55 14.70 3.33
C ARG A 27 7.50 15.58 2.67
N ALA A 28 6.57 14.96 1.94
CA ALA A 28 5.45 15.67 1.32
C ALA A 28 4.26 14.73 1.11
N ASP A 29 3.04 15.22 1.30
CA ASP A 29 1.84 14.38 1.27
C ASP A 29 1.61 13.71 -0.10
N THR A 30 0.83 12.64 -0.13
CA THR A 30 0.50 11.95 -1.39
C THR A 30 -0.26 12.91 -2.31
N GLY A 31 0.08 12.91 -3.60
CA GLY A 31 -0.47 13.88 -4.57
C GLY A 31 0.35 15.17 -4.74
N SER A 32 1.30 15.47 -3.85
CA SER A 32 2.20 16.63 -3.96
C SER A 32 3.24 16.55 -5.10
N GLY A 33 3.23 15.50 -5.91
CA GLY A 33 4.17 15.36 -7.04
C GLY A 33 5.61 15.02 -6.64
N LYS A 34 5.83 14.25 -5.56
CA LYS A 34 7.15 13.77 -5.12
C LYS A 34 7.99 13.14 -6.24
N THR A 35 7.38 12.31 -7.09
CA THR A 35 8.08 11.70 -8.23
C THR A 35 8.64 12.76 -9.18
N PHE A 36 7.95 13.88 -9.38
CA PHE A 36 8.43 14.95 -10.25
C PHE A 36 9.69 15.63 -9.68
N ILE A 37 9.82 15.75 -8.36
CA ILE A 37 11.05 16.21 -7.71
C ILE A 37 12.23 15.28 -8.05
N ALA A 38 12.01 13.96 -8.02
CA ALA A 38 13.05 13.02 -8.45
C ALA A 38 13.40 13.18 -9.94
N VAL A 39 12.41 13.40 -10.82
CA VAL A 39 12.66 13.71 -12.24
C VAL A 39 13.55 14.94 -12.39
N LEU A 40 13.27 16.02 -11.66
CA LEU A 40 14.07 17.25 -11.73
C LEU A 40 15.50 17.03 -11.26
N LEU A 41 15.69 16.32 -10.15
CA LEU A 41 17.03 15.99 -9.65
C LEU A 41 17.79 15.10 -10.64
N ILE A 42 17.13 14.07 -11.19
CA ILE A 42 17.70 13.17 -12.20
C ILE A 42 18.19 13.95 -13.42
N ARG A 43 17.35 14.85 -13.95
CA ARG A 43 17.71 15.70 -15.09
C ARG A 43 18.87 16.61 -14.77
N ALA A 44 18.87 17.22 -13.59
CA ALA A 44 19.94 18.11 -13.16
C ALA A 44 21.28 17.37 -13.01
N ILE A 45 21.29 16.17 -12.41
CA ILE A 45 22.50 15.34 -12.29
C ILE A 45 22.96 14.85 -13.66
N ALA A 46 22.06 14.38 -14.51
CA ALA A 46 22.41 13.87 -15.84
C ALA A 46 22.95 14.94 -16.79
N ALA A 47 22.58 16.21 -16.57
CA ALA A 47 23.05 17.36 -17.34
C ALA A 47 24.42 17.90 -16.87
N GLN A 48 24.96 17.42 -15.74
CA GLN A 48 26.28 17.84 -15.28
C GLN A 48 27.36 17.40 -16.27
N PRO A 49 28.40 18.23 -16.52
CA PRO A 49 29.46 17.89 -17.46
C PRO A 49 30.17 16.60 -17.04
N ARG A 50 30.24 15.63 -17.95
CA ARG A 50 30.86 14.34 -17.66
C ARG A 50 32.37 14.40 -17.78
N GLN A 51 33.09 13.84 -16.81
CA GLN A 51 34.51 13.49 -16.95
C GLN A 51 34.67 12.13 -17.68
N ILE A 52 35.89 11.77 -18.07
CA ILE A 52 36.17 10.56 -18.88
C ILE A 52 35.86 9.27 -18.09
N ASP A 53 35.99 9.29 -16.77
CA ASP A 53 35.67 8.17 -15.86
C ASP A 53 34.25 8.28 -15.27
N ASP A 54 33.38 9.10 -15.87
CA ASP A 54 32.18 9.54 -15.19
C ASP A 54 31.10 8.46 -15.10
N HIS A 55 30.56 8.38 -13.90
CA HIS A 55 29.65 7.36 -13.47
C HIS A 55 28.23 7.79 -13.82
N THR A 56 27.52 6.99 -14.61
CA THR A 56 26.29 7.44 -15.28
C THR A 56 25.01 6.85 -14.69
N LEU A 57 25.13 5.76 -13.91
CA LEU A 57 23.96 5.00 -13.53
C LEU A 57 23.20 5.67 -12.37
N ILE A 58 21.91 5.84 -12.57
CA ILE A 58 20.95 6.27 -11.55
C ILE A 58 20.10 5.05 -11.18
N ILE A 59 19.94 4.81 -9.87
CA ILE A 59 19.09 3.75 -9.34
C ILE A 59 17.82 4.36 -8.76
N PHE A 60 16.66 3.89 -9.21
CA PHE A 60 15.36 4.25 -8.66
C PHE A 60 14.73 3.02 -7.98
N LEU A 61 14.67 3.05 -6.65
CA LEU A 61 14.18 1.95 -5.83
C LEU A 61 12.72 2.16 -5.45
N THR A 62 11.88 1.15 -5.69
CA THR A 62 10.44 1.17 -5.34
C THR A 62 10.05 -0.05 -4.51
N PRO A 63 9.04 0.03 -3.62
CA PRO A 63 8.73 -1.07 -2.71
C PRO A 63 8.05 -2.27 -3.38
N THR A 64 7.43 -2.10 -4.56
CA THR A 64 6.70 -3.18 -5.24
C THR A 64 6.99 -3.24 -6.73
N VAL A 65 6.83 -4.43 -7.34
CA VAL A 65 7.01 -4.66 -8.78
C VAL A 65 6.06 -3.81 -9.62
N THR A 66 4.82 -3.60 -9.17
CA THR A 66 3.87 -2.72 -9.86
C THR A 66 4.38 -1.28 -9.92
N LEU A 67 4.95 -0.79 -8.80
CA LEU A 67 5.54 0.55 -8.75
C LEU A 67 6.79 0.65 -9.61
N VAL A 68 7.60 -0.41 -9.75
CA VAL A 68 8.74 -0.43 -10.69
C VAL A 68 8.29 -0.04 -12.09
N HIS A 69 7.26 -0.69 -12.62
CA HIS A 69 6.78 -0.41 -13.98
C HIS A 69 6.13 0.98 -14.10
N GLN A 70 5.38 1.41 -13.08
CA GLN A 70 4.77 2.74 -13.08
C GLN A 70 5.82 3.85 -13.08
N GLN A 71 6.82 3.78 -12.19
CA GLN A 71 7.86 4.79 -12.11
C GLN A 71 8.77 4.77 -13.35
N ALA A 72 9.07 3.59 -13.90
CA ALA A 72 9.81 3.50 -15.17
C ALA A 72 9.10 4.24 -16.30
N SER A 73 7.79 4.03 -16.47
CA SER A 73 7.00 4.73 -17.49
C SER A 73 6.97 6.26 -17.28
N VAL A 74 6.89 6.73 -16.03
CA VAL A 74 6.97 8.17 -15.72
C VAL A 74 8.35 8.73 -16.09
N LEU A 75 9.42 8.02 -15.75
CA LEU A 75 10.79 8.45 -16.02
C LEU A 75 11.11 8.45 -17.53
N GLU A 76 10.62 7.46 -18.28
CA GLU A 76 10.73 7.38 -19.74
C GLU A 76 9.98 8.53 -20.42
N ALA A 77 8.79 8.88 -19.93
CA ALA A 77 8.01 9.98 -20.49
C ALA A 77 8.59 11.36 -20.15
N ALA A 78 9.25 11.49 -19.00
CA ALA A 78 9.71 12.77 -18.47
C ALA A 78 11.19 13.08 -18.72
N THR A 79 11.96 12.13 -19.26
CA THR A 79 13.39 12.28 -19.53
C THR A 79 13.76 11.71 -20.90
N THR A 80 14.92 12.10 -21.43
CA THR A 80 15.49 11.52 -22.66
C THR A 80 16.49 10.40 -22.36
N LEU A 81 16.52 9.90 -21.13
CA LEU A 81 17.50 8.92 -20.65
C LEU A 81 17.03 7.50 -20.93
N ARG A 82 17.97 6.56 -21.08
CA ARG A 82 17.67 5.14 -21.28
C ARG A 82 17.25 4.52 -19.95
N VAL A 83 15.94 4.33 -19.78
CA VAL A 83 15.36 3.71 -18.58
C VAL A 83 15.17 2.21 -18.81
N LYS A 84 15.51 1.39 -17.81
CA LYS A 84 15.19 -0.04 -17.80
C LYS A 84 14.63 -0.47 -16.45
N SER A 85 13.62 -1.33 -16.47
CA SER A 85 13.04 -1.94 -15.28
C SER A 85 13.59 -3.35 -15.02
N PHE A 86 14.00 -3.64 -13.78
CA PHE A 86 14.48 -4.96 -13.37
C PHE A 86 13.60 -5.53 -12.25
N VAL A 87 12.94 -6.66 -12.53
CA VAL A 87 12.01 -7.32 -11.60
C VAL A 87 12.29 -8.82 -11.58
N GLY A 88 12.00 -9.51 -10.47
CA GLY A 88 12.27 -10.95 -10.31
C GLY A 88 11.66 -11.82 -11.43
N ALA A 89 10.47 -11.45 -11.91
CA ALA A 89 9.80 -12.13 -13.02
C ALA A 89 10.57 -12.08 -14.35
N SER A 90 11.48 -11.12 -14.53
CA SER A 90 12.38 -11.05 -15.69
C SER A 90 13.56 -12.04 -15.61
N GLY A 91 13.57 -12.92 -14.59
CA GLY A 91 14.63 -13.91 -14.37
C GLY A 91 15.96 -13.29 -13.94
N VAL A 92 15.95 -12.08 -13.39
CA VAL A 92 17.18 -11.37 -12.99
C VAL A 92 17.98 -12.14 -11.94
N ASP A 93 17.31 -12.98 -11.15
CA ASP A 93 17.93 -13.83 -10.13
C ASP A 93 18.80 -14.96 -10.71
N VAL A 94 18.62 -15.32 -11.99
CA VAL A 94 19.43 -16.36 -12.67
C VAL A 94 20.50 -15.77 -13.59
N TRP A 95 20.64 -14.45 -13.66
CA TRP A 95 21.62 -13.80 -14.52
C TRP A 95 23.03 -13.93 -13.96
N LYS A 96 24.00 -14.17 -14.84
CA LYS A 96 25.42 -14.12 -14.51
C LYS A 96 25.95 -12.68 -14.54
N THR A 97 27.14 -12.49 -13.97
CA THR A 97 27.84 -11.20 -13.89
C THR A 97 27.92 -10.48 -15.24
N GLU A 98 28.21 -11.20 -16.31
CA GLU A 98 28.40 -10.63 -17.65
C GLU A 98 27.12 -9.98 -18.16
N ARG A 99 25.97 -10.65 -17.97
CA ARG A 99 24.66 -10.14 -18.38
C ARG A 99 24.26 -8.91 -17.57
N TRP A 100 24.48 -8.92 -16.26
CA TRP A 100 24.24 -7.74 -15.42
C TRP A 100 25.06 -6.54 -15.88
N ARG A 101 26.34 -6.75 -16.19
CA ARG A 101 27.22 -5.67 -16.69
C ARG A 101 26.75 -5.14 -18.04
N GLU A 102 26.43 -6.02 -18.99
CA GLU A 102 25.91 -5.64 -20.31
C GLU A 102 24.63 -4.80 -20.19
N GLU A 103 23.65 -5.29 -19.43
CA GLU A 103 22.36 -4.62 -19.27
C GLU A 103 22.50 -3.25 -18.60
N LEU A 104 23.34 -3.14 -17.56
CA LEU A 104 23.57 -1.88 -16.87
C LEU A 104 24.43 -0.90 -17.67
N SER A 105 25.38 -1.37 -18.48
CA SER A 105 26.20 -0.51 -19.36
C SER A 105 25.37 0.25 -20.41
N THR A 106 24.22 -0.30 -20.79
CA THR A 106 23.30 0.29 -21.76
C THR A 106 22.16 1.05 -21.10
N THR A 107 22.22 1.25 -19.78
CA THR A 107 21.16 1.85 -18.97
C THR A 107 21.67 3.13 -18.32
N ASP A 108 20.87 4.21 -18.39
CA ASP A 108 21.14 5.44 -17.65
C ASP A 108 20.35 5.45 -16.32
N ILE A 109 19.11 4.92 -16.33
CA ILE A 109 18.28 4.79 -15.13
C ILE A 109 17.79 3.36 -14.98
N ALA A 110 18.20 2.68 -13.90
CA ALA A 110 17.67 1.38 -13.53
C ALA A 110 16.56 1.54 -12.49
N VAL A 111 15.36 1.05 -12.79
CA VAL A 111 14.21 1.05 -11.86
C VAL A 111 13.98 -0.37 -11.36
N LEU A 112 14.07 -0.58 -10.05
CA LEU A 112 13.97 -1.93 -9.48
C LEU A 112 13.52 -1.92 -8.01
N THR A 113 13.31 -3.11 -7.45
CA THR A 113 13.04 -3.25 -6.01
C THR A 113 14.34 -3.28 -5.20
N PRO A 114 14.32 -2.81 -3.93
CA PRO A 114 15.47 -2.88 -3.05
C PRO A 114 16.11 -4.27 -2.92
N GLN A 115 15.31 -5.34 -2.99
CA GLN A 115 15.84 -6.70 -2.88
C GLN A 115 16.67 -7.10 -4.11
N VAL A 116 16.21 -6.77 -5.33
CA VAL A 116 16.96 -7.05 -6.56
C VAL A 116 18.30 -6.30 -6.55
N TRP A 117 18.28 -5.04 -6.08
CA TRP A 117 19.50 -4.24 -6.00
C TRP A 117 20.49 -4.78 -4.98
N LEU A 118 20.00 -5.13 -3.79
CA LEU A 118 20.81 -5.75 -2.76
C LEU A 118 21.47 -7.04 -3.25
N ASN A 119 20.72 -7.89 -3.96
CA ASN A 119 21.26 -9.13 -4.53
C ASN A 119 22.38 -8.83 -5.54
N ALA A 120 22.17 -7.85 -6.44
CA ALA A 120 23.15 -7.48 -7.45
C ALA A 120 24.46 -6.94 -6.84
N LEU A 121 24.36 -6.12 -5.79
CA LEU A 121 25.51 -5.61 -5.06
C LEU A 121 26.23 -6.71 -4.27
N SER A 122 25.49 -7.53 -3.54
CA SER A 122 26.08 -8.59 -2.69
C SER A 122 26.72 -9.71 -3.50
N ALA A 123 26.25 -9.96 -4.72
CA ALA A 123 26.89 -10.89 -5.66
C ALA A 123 28.11 -10.28 -6.38
N GLY A 124 28.39 -8.98 -6.19
CA GLY A 124 29.51 -8.29 -6.83
C GLY A 124 29.32 -8.04 -8.32
N TYR A 125 28.07 -8.04 -8.81
CA TYR A 125 27.78 -7.82 -10.23
C TYR A 125 28.02 -6.38 -10.66
N PHE A 126 27.84 -5.43 -9.74
CA PHE A 126 28.03 -4.01 -9.97
C PHE A 126 28.67 -3.32 -8.76
N ASP A 127 29.43 -2.27 -9.04
CA ASP A 127 30.09 -1.48 -8.02
C ASP A 127 29.26 -0.24 -7.67
N LEU A 128 28.90 -0.08 -6.39
CA LEU A 128 28.13 1.07 -5.93
C LEU A 128 28.85 2.41 -6.19
N ARG A 129 30.19 2.40 -6.27
CA ARG A 129 31.00 3.57 -6.63
C ARG A 129 30.69 4.10 -8.03
N ASN A 130 30.11 3.26 -8.90
CA ASN A 130 29.69 3.63 -10.25
C ASN A 130 28.25 4.15 -10.35
N VAL A 131 27.57 4.38 -9.22
CA VAL A 131 26.23 4.96 -9.16
C VAL A 131 26.34 6.44 -8.79
N SER A 132 25.59 7.30 -9.47
CA SER A 132 25.60 8.75 -9.21
C SER A 132 24.48 9.20 -8.30
N LEU A 133 23.30 8.57 -8.39
CA LEU A 133 22.15 8.85 -7.55
C LEU A 133 21.40 7.56 -7.23
N MET A 134 21.00 7.39 -5.96
CA MET A 134 19.99 6.43 -5.53
C MET A 134 18.75 7.18 -5.04
N VAL A 135 17.61 6.93 -5.68
CA VAL A 135 16.30 7.41 -5.25
C VAL A 135 15.58 6.28 -4.51
N PHE A 136 15.13 6.55 -3.28
CA PHE A 136 14.33 5.64 -2.47
C PHE A 136 12.89 6.13 -2.43
N ASP A 137 12.00 5.52 -3.21
CA ASP A 137 10.56 5.72 -3.11
C ASP A 137 10.01 4.98 -1.88
N GLU A 138 9.11 5.62 -1.15
CA GLU A 138 8.68 5.21 0.20
C GLU A 138 9.86 4.94 1.15
N ALA A 139 10.75 5.93 1.24
CA ALA A 139 12.01 5.90 1.99
C ALA A 139 11.85 5.48 3.46
N HIS A 140 10.67 5.66 4.06
CA HIS A 140 10.36 5.26 5.43
C HIS A 140 10.48 3.74 5.68
N HIS A 141 10.59 2.93 4.62
CA HIS A 141 10.91 1.50 4.72
C HIS A 141 12.39 1.20 4.94
N ALA A 142 13.31 2.15 4.76
CA ALA A 142 14.76 1.98 4.93
C ALA A 142 15.20 1.88 6.41
N GLN A 143 14.73 0.84 7.09
CA GLN A 143 14.96 0.59 8.51
C GLN A 143 15.04 -0.91 8.84
N LYS A 144 15.59 -1.23 10.01
CA LYS A 144 15.73 -2.61 10.50
C LYS A 144 16.46 -3.49 9.47
N ARG A 145 15.87 -4.64 9.13
CA ARG A 145 16.40 -5.60 8.16
C ARG A 145 15.73 -5.49 6.78
N HIS A 146 15.07 -4.36 6.49
CA HIS A 146 14.49 -4.15 5.17
C HIS A 146 15.61 -4.04 4.12
N PRO A 147 15.46 -4.58 2.90
CA PRO A 147 16.55 -4.60 1.93
C PRO A 147 17.11 -3.21 1.59
N ALA A 148 16.28 -2.16 1.62
CA ALA A 148 16.73 -0.78 1.45
C ALA A 148 17.74 -0.34 2.54
N ALA A 149 17.50 -0.69 3.81
CA ALA A 149 18.45 -0.44 4.89
C ALA A 149 19.71 -1.30 4.75
N GLU A 150 19.55 -2.54 4.30
CA GLU A 150 20.66 -3.47 4.10
C GLU A 150 21.62 -3.03 2.99
N ILE A 151 21.12 -2.45 1.90
CA ILE A 151 21.95 -1.79 0.86
C ILE A 151 22.85 -0.74 1.50
N LEU A 152 22.27 0.11 2.35
CA LEU A 152 22.99 1.20 2.98
C LEU A 152 24.01 0.68 4.00
N ARG A 153 23.59 -0.27 4.84
CA ARG A 153 24.40 -0.86 5.91
C ARG A 153 25.57 -1.70 5.40
N GLN A 154 25.36 -2.49 4.34
CA GLN A 154 26.35 -3.43 3.84
C GLN A 154 27.28 -2.82 2.78
N HIS A 155 26.79 -1.86 2.00
CA HIS A 155 27.51 -1.34 0.83
C HIS A 155 27.83 0.15 0.95
N TYR A 156 26.84 1.00 1.20
CA TYR A 156 27.02 2.46 1.22
C TYR A 156 27.88 2.97 2.38
N HIS A 157 27.48 2.71 3.63
CA HIS A 157 28.15 3.23 4.83
C HIS A 157 29.60 2.76 4.95
N PRO A 158 29.93 1.47 4.68
CA PRO A 158 31.32 1.03 4.67
C PRO A 158 32.20 1.77 3.66
N LEU A 159 31.69 2.04 2.44
CA LEU A 159 32.41 2.84 1.44
C LEU A 159 32.65 4.26 1.94
N LYS A 160 31.60 4.90 2.46
CA LYS A 160 31.68 6.27 3.00
C LYS A 160 32.69 6.38 4.15
N GLN A 161 32.70 5.42 5.07
CA GLN A 161 33.64 5.38 6.20
C GLN A 161 35.09 5.23 5.77
N ARG A 162 35.35 4.57 4.63
CA ARG A 162 36.68 4.45 4.03
C ARG A 162 37.08 5.67 3.19
N GLY A 163 36.22 6.69 3.11
CA GLY A 163 36.43 7.87 2.26
C GLY A 163 36.30 7.58 0.76
N GLU A 164 35.67 6.46 0.40
CA GLU A 164 35.44 6.11 -0.99
C GLU A 164 34.20 6.83 -1.55
N ARG A 165 34.10 6.88 -2.88
CA ARG A 165 32.95 7.46 -3.58
C ARG A 165 31.67 6.72 -3.21
N VAL A 166 30.61 7.49 -2.93
CA VAL A 166 29.26 6.97 -2.72
C VAL A 166 28.25 7.78 -3.52
N PRO A 167 27.13 7.16 -3.95
CA PRO A 167 26.09 7.86 -4.69
C PRO A 167 25.41 8.94 -3.84
N LYS A 168 24.82 9.95 -4.49
CA LYS A 168 23.88 10.84 -3.82
C LYS A 168 22.61 10.07 -3.43
N ILE A 169 21.94 10.50 -2.36
CA ILE A 169 20.69 9.89 -1.89
C ILE A 169 19.55 10.90 -1.92
N LEU A 170 18.44 10.49 -2.55
CA LEU A 170 17.14 11.16 -2.45
C LEU A 170 16.13 10.17 -1.88
N GLY A 171 15.57 10.44 -0.71
CA GLY A 171 14.41 9.73 -0.18
C GLY A 171 13.12 10.48 -0.50
N LEU A 172 12.07 9.76 -0.87
CA LEU A 172 10.72 10.30 -1.02
C LEU A 172 9.79 9.59 -0.04
N THR A 173 9.03 10.34 0.76
CA THR A 173 8.02 9.73 1.64
C THR A 173 6.89 10.71 1.94
N ALA A 174 5.67 10.18 2.14
CA ALA A 174 4.57 10.96 2.71
C ALA A 174 4.71 11.12 4.23
N SER A 175 5.21 10.08 4.90
CA SER A 175 5.42 10.08 6.35
C SER A 175 6.75 9.42 6.70
N PRO A 176 7.66 10.12 7.40
CA PRO A 176 8.90 9.55 7.91
C PRO A 176 8.68 8.77 9.22
N ILE A 177 7.50 8.89 9.83
CA ILE A 177 7.21 8.32 11.15
C ILE A 177 6.52 6.97 10.98
N TRP A 178 7.23 5.90 11.32
CA TRP A 178 6.69 4.54 11.37
C TRP A 178 6.42 4.06 12.81
N ASN A 179 7.07 4.67 13.81
CA ASN A 179 6.86 4.38 15.23
C ASN A 179 6.21 5.57 15.93
N VAL A 180 4.89 5.55 16.02
CA VAL A 180 4.09 6.60 16.67
C VAL A 180 4.45 6.77 18.15
N LYS A 181 4.96 5.73 18.82
CA LYS A 181 5.34 5.81 20.24
C LYS A 181 6.63 6.59 20.46
N GLN A 182 7.54 6.62 19.47
CA GLN A 182 8.83 7.31 19.56
C GLN A 182 9.18 8.00 18.23
N PRO A 183 8.47 9.08 17.87
CA PRO A 183 8.63 9.72 16.56
C PRO A 183 10.04 10.28 16.31
N TRP A 184 10.61 10.95 17.30
CA TRP A 184 11.97 11.53 17.22
C TRP A 184 13.04 10.48 16.93
N LYS A 185 12.89 9.28 17.51
CA LYS A 185 13.83 8.18 17.30
C LYS A 185 13.67 7.61 15.88
N ALA A 186 12.43 7.48 15.40
CA ALA A 186 12.16 7.03 14.03
C ALA A 186 12.77 7.97 13.00
N VAL A 187 12.63 9.29 13.21
CA VAL A 187 13.22 10.34 12.37
C VAL A 187 14.75 10.25 12.39
N ALA A 188 15.38 10.24 13.57
CA ALA A 188 16.84 10.16 13.70
C ALA A 188 17.43 8.86 13.11
N GLU A 189 16.75 7.73 13.29
CA GLU A 189 17.14 6.45 12.71
C GLU A 189 17.06 6.49 11.18
N LEU A 190 15.99 7.09 10.62
CA LEU A 190 15.83 7.21 9.17
C LEU A 190 16.91 8.12 8.55
N GLU A 191 17.17 9.28 9.15
CA GLU A 191 18.23 10.20 8.72
C GLU A 191 19.60 9.55 8.76
N SER A 192 19.91 8.83 9.85
CA SER A 192 21.17 8.10 10.01
C SER A 192 21.31 6.98 8.98
N ASN A 193 20.26 6.18 8.78
CA ASN A 193 20.29 5.06 7.85
C ASN A 193 20.50 5.53 6.41
N LEU A 194 19.77 6.54 5.96
CA LEU A 194 19.84 7.09 4.60
C LEU A 194 20.97 8.10 4.41
N ASP A 195 21.72 8.43 5.47
CA ASP A 195 22.76 9.47 5.42
C ASP A 195 22.22 10.78 4.79
N ALA A 196 21.05 11.19 5.28
CA ALA A 196 20.24 12.25 4.66
C ALA A 196 19.52 13.08 5.73
N ARG A 197 19.13 14.30 5.37
CA ARG A 197 18.26 15.14 6.21
C ARG A 197 16.83 15.14 5.73
N ILE A 198 15.88 15.00 6.64
CA ILE A 198 14.46 15.16 6.31
C ILE A 198 14.21 16.62 5.97
N LEU A 199 13.66 16.84 4.78
CA LEU A 199 13.33 18.14 4.25
C LEU A 199 11.82 18.23 4.10
N GLU A 200 11.22 19.13 4.88
CA GLU A 200 9.82 19.52 4.71
C GLU A 200 9.74 20.68 3.72
N ILE A 201 8.61 20.76 3.02
CA ILE A 201 8.32 21.89 2.14
C ILE A 201 8.14 23.14 3.00
N SER A 202 8.81 24.25 2.64
CA SER A 202 8.71 25.52 3.37
C SER A 202 7.26 25.94 3.54
N SER A 203 6.94 26.52 4.70
CA SER A 203 5.64 27.13 4.98
C SER A 203 5.27 28.20 3.95
N ASP A 204 6.25 28.84 3.32
CA ASP A 204 6.02 29.89 2.31
C ASP A 204 5.31 29.34 1.07
N HIS A 205 5.48 28.04 0.78
CA HIS A 205 4.87 27.37 -0.36
C HIS A 205 3.55 26.68 -0.01
N ARG A 206 3.04 26.85 1.20
CA ARG A 206 1.84 26.15 1.68
C ARG A 206 0.61 26.41 0.80
N ALA A 207 0.39 27.65 0.38
CA ALA A 207 -0.73 28.00 -0.49
C ALA A 207 -0.63 27.35 -1.88
N GLU A 208 0.58 27.31 -2.47
CA GLU A 208 0.82 26.63 -3.75
C GLU A 208 0.60 25.11 -3.62
N LEU A 209 1.07 24.52 -2.51
CA LEU A 209 0.91 23.10 -2.23
C LEU A 209 -0.56 22.72 -2.02
N GLU A 210 -1.32 23.50 -1.24
CA GLU A 210 -2.75 23.29 -0.99
C GLU A 210 -3.59 23.46 -2.26
N ALA A 211 -3.25 24.41 -3.14
CA ALA A 211 -3.94 24.60 -4.41
C ALA A 211 -3.79 23.42 -5.38
N HIS A 212 -2.74 22.61 -5.22
CA HIS A 212 -2.40 21.50 -6.12
C HIS A 212 -2.45 20.12 -5.48
N THR A 213 -2.74 20.05 -4.18
CA THR A 213 -2.88 18.78 -3.45
C THR A 213 -4.36 18.55 -3.18
N PRO A 214 -4.95 17.45 -3.68
CA PRO A 214 -6.34 17.12 -3.37
C PRO A 214 -6.50 16.95 -1.86
N SER A 215 -7.34 17.76 -1.24
CA SER A 215 -7.75 17.58 0.15
C SER A 215 -9.09 16.88 0.19
N ALA A 216 -9.17 15.79 0.97
CA ALA A 216 -10.42 15.11 1.23
C ALA A 216 -11.08 15.70 2.48
N GLN A 217 -12.41 15.87 2.45
CA GLN A 217 -13.16 16.21 3.65
C GLN A 217 -13.31 14.97 4.52
N GLU A 218 -12.86 15.06 5.77
CA GLU A 218 -13.01 13.99 6.75
C GLU A 218 -14.33 14.11 7.51
N GLN A 219 -15.08 13.01 7.60
CA GLN A 219 -16.33 12.93 8.33
C GLN A 219 -16.29 11.77 9.33
N LEU A 220 -16.45 12.09 10.62
CA LEU A 220 -16.61 11.09 11.67
C LEU A 220 -18.07 10.62 11.73
N VAL A 221 -18.31 9.34 11.45
CA VAL A 221 -19.62 8.71 11.56
C VAL A 221 -19.63 7.79 12.77
N THR A 222 -20.47 8.11 13.76
CA THR A 222 -20.64 7.30 14.97
C THR A 222 -21.83 6.35 14.82
N HIS A 223 -21.72 5.17 15.43
CA HIS A 223 -22.80 4.19 15.47
C HIS A 223 -22.82 3.50 16.84
N SER A 224 -23.99 3.04 17.26
CA SER A 224 -24.10 2.22 18.48
C SER A 224 -23.34 0.90 18.31
N PRO A 225 -22.76 0.34 19.38
CA PRO A 225 -22.21 -1.00 19.31
C PRO A 225 -23.34 -2.00 19.01
N THR A 226 -23.06 -3.02 18.19
CA THR A 226 -23.97 -4.15 18.01
C THR A 226 -24.18 -4.79 19.39
N PRO A 227 -25.43 -4.86 19.91
CA PRO A 227 -25.67 -5.44 21.21
C PRO A 227 -25.14 -6.88 21.26
N PRO A 228 -24.56 -7.31 22.40
CA PRO A 228 -24.37 -8.74 22.67
C PRO A 228 -25.77 -9.34 22.82
N ASP A 229 -26.37 -9.73 21.71
CA ASP A 229 -27.72 -10.22 21.71
C ASP A 229 -27.73 -11.64 22.27
N VAL A 230 -28.44 -11.85 23.38
CA VAL A 230 -28.66 -13.18 23.95
C VAL A 230 -29.45 -14.06 22.96
N ALA A 231 -30.22 -13.45 22.03
CA ALA A 231 -30.84 -14.15 20.91
C ALA A 231 -29.85 -14.43 19.75
N ALA A 232 -28.75 -13.69 19.63
CA ALA A 232 -27.67 -14.03 18.72
C ALA A 232 -26.84 -15.22 19.22
N ASP A 233 -26.75 -15.47 20.53
CA ASP A 233 -26.21 -16.75 21.03
C ASP A 233 -27.13 -17.93 20.64
N ALA A 234 -28.46 -17.76 20.67
CA ALA A 234 -29.39 -18.78 20.18
C ALA A 234 -29.39 -18.93 18.64
N GLY A 235 -29.16 -17.83 17.91
CA GLY A 235 -29.03 -17.79 16.46
C GLY A 235 -27.70 -18.38 15.97
N LEU A 236 -26.58 -18.03 16.62
CA LEU A 236 -25.26 -18.62 16.42
C LEU A 236 -25.27 -20.09 16.84
N ALA A 237 -25.90 -20.45 17.97
CA ALA A 237 -26.09 -21.84 18.36
C ALA A 237 -26.95 -22.61 17.35
N ARG A 238 -28.07 -22.06 16.86
CA ARG A 238 -28.87 -22.66 15.78
C ARG A 238 -28.09 -22.80 14.48
N LEU A 239 -27.26 -21.82 14.14
CA LEU A 239 -26.42 -21.82 12.95
C LEU A 239 -25.25 -22.82 13.05
N LEU A 240 -24.71 -23.03 14.24
CA LEU A 240 -23.74 -24.08 14.56
C LEU A 240 -24.39 -25.48 14.67
N LEU A 241 -25.71 -25.55 14.92
CA LEU A 241 -26.51 -26.78 14.97
C LEU A 241 -26.93 -27.29 13.59
N TYR A 242 -26.90 -26.46 12.54
CA TYR A 242 -26.91 -26.98 11.18
C TYR A 242 -25.60 -27.72 10.97
N ASN A 243 -25.67 -29.00 10.58
CA ASN A 243 -24.57 -29.93 10.32
C ASN A 243 -23.58 -29.39 9.25
N VAL A 244 -22.86 -28.33 9.58
CA VAL A 244 -21.64 -27.93 8.89
C VAL A 244 -20.70 -29.11 9.06
N PRO A 245 -20.19 -29.74 7.97
CA PRO A 245 -19.15 -30.75 8.09
C PRO A 245 -18.05 -30.17 8.95
N GLY A 246 -17.90 -30.73 10.17
CA GLY A 246 -17.08 -30.10 11.20
C GLY A 246 -15.66 -29.86 10.66
N PRO A 247 -15.05 -28.70 10.95
CA PRO A 247 -13.65 -28.50 10.62
C PRO A 247 -12.84 -29.65 11.26
N PRO A 248 -11.87 -30.25 10.54
CA PRO A 248 -11.26 -31.52 10.91
C PRO A 248 -10.52 -31.54 12.25
N ASN A 249 -10.34 -30.39 12.92
CA ASN A 249 -9.80 -30.31 14.27
C ASN A 249 -10.43 -29.18 15.13
N ALA A 250 -10.30 -29.33 16.46
CA ALA A 250 -10.84 -28.38 17.44
C ALA A 250 -10.25 -26.96 17.33
N GLU A 251 -9.00 -26.85 16.86
CA GLU A 251 -8.33 -25.56 16.71
C GLU A 251 -8.88 -24.73 15.54
N GLN A 252 -9.30 -25.40 14.46
CA GLN A 252 -10.00 -24.77 13.33
C GLN A 252 -11.44 -24.41 13.69
N ALA A 253 -12.13 -25.23 14.51
CA ALA A 253 -13.45 -24.90 15.04
C ALA A 253 -13.42 -23.60 15.86
N GLY A 254 -12.49 -23.48 16.82
CA GLY A 254 -12.36 -22.27 17.63
C GLY A 254 -11.91 -21.03 16.84
N ARG A 255 -11.16 -21.22 15.74
CA ARG A 255 -10.84 -20.12 14.81
C ARG A 255 -12.05 -19.67 14.00
N PHE A 256 -12.89 -20.60 13.56
CA PHE A 256 -14.11 -20.30 12.81
C PHE A 256 -15.15 -19.59 13.69
N GLU A 257 -15.38 -20.07 14.90
CA GLU A 257 -16.27 -19.44 15.89
C GLU A 257 -15.90 -17.97 16.14
N LYS A 258 -14.59 -17.69 16.36
CA LYS A 258 -14.10 -16.32 16.52
C LYS A 258 -14.38 -15.43 15.31
N ARG A 259 -14.25 -15.97 14.09
CA ARG A 259 -14.58 -15.24 12.86
C ARG A 259 -16.07 -14.99 12.72
N LEU A 260 -16.90 -15.96 13.10
CA LEU A 260 -18.35 -15.84 13.07
C LEU A 260 -18.85 -14.76 14.04
N ILE A 261 -18.32 -14.74 15.26
CA ILE A 261 -18.60 -13.68 16.25
C ILE A 261 -18.15 -12.31 15.72
N ALA A 262 -16.96 -12.23 15.11
CA ALA A 262 -16.47 -10.99 14.52
C ALA A 262 -17.38 -10.50 13.36
N ALA A 263 -17.79 -11.40 12.47
CA ALA A 263 -18.70 -11.10 11.38
C ALA A 263 -20.07 -10.64 11.90
N TYR A 264 -20.62 -11.29 12.93
CA TYR A 264 -21.86 -10.86 13.58
C TYR A 264 -21.72 -9.43 14.14
N ARG A 265 -20.65 -9.14 14.88
CA ARG A 265 -20.42 -7.80 15.45
C ARG A 265 -20.30 -6.73 14.38
N LEU A 266 -19.62 -7.03 13.28
CA LEU A 266 -19.38 -6.09 12.19
C LEU A 266 -20.57 -5.91 11.27
N PHE A 267 -21.30 -6.98 10.96
CA PHE A 267 -22.27 -7.01 9.86
C PHE A 267 -23.71 -7.39 10.28
N GLY A 268 -23.91 -7.89 11.50
CA GLY A 268 -25.19 -8.36 12.01
C GLY A 268 -25.46 -9.83 11.68
N THR A 269 -26.69 -10.29 11.92
CA THR A 269 -27.10 -11.68 11.67
C THR A 269 -26.99 -12.04 10.19
N ALA A 270 -27.32 -11.11 9.28
CA ALA A 270 -27.22 -11.31 7.84
C ALA A 270 -25.78 -11.62 7.38
N GLY A 271 -24.80 -10.88 7.90
CA GLY A 271 -23.39 -11.11 7.58
C GLY A 271 -22.84 -12.41 8.18
N ALA A 272 -23.27 -12.79 9.37
CA ALA A 272 -22.92 -14.08 9.97
C ALA A 272 -23.47 -15.26 9.14
N ARG A 273 -24.71 -15.18 8.68
CA ARG A 273 -25.33 -16.18 7.77
C ARG A 273 -24.58 -16.30 6.45
N LEU A 274 -24.14 -15.17 5.88
CA LEU A 274 -23.32 -15.14 4.67
C LEU A 274 -22.00 -15.89 4.84
N LEU A 275 -21.28 -15.65 5.94
CA LEU A 275 -20.02 -16.34 6.23
C LEU A 275 -20.20 -17.86 6.37
N LEU A 276 -21.32 -18.29 6.97
CA LEU A 276 -21.66 -19.72 7.09
C LEU A 276 -21.98 -20.37 5.75
N TYR A 277 -22.68 -19.65 4.88
CA TYR A 277 -22.99 -20.11 3.53
C TYR A 277 -21.72 -20.31 2.70
N GLU A 278 -20.76 -19.36 2.76
CA GLU A 278 -19.45 -19.51 2.11
C GLU A 278 -18.68 -20.74 2.62
N ALA A 279 -18.84 -21.09 3.90
CA ALA A 279 -18.20 -22.26 4.49
C ALA A 279 -18.88 -23.59 4.13
N THR A 280 -20.14 -23.59 3.70
CA THR A 280 -20.95 -24.80 3.42
C THR A 280 -21.80 -24.71 2.15
N PRO A 281 -21.17 -24.68 0.97
CA PRO A 281 -21.89 -24.53 -0.31
C PRO A 281 -22.75 -25.75 -0.71
N THR A 282 -22.62 -26.91 -0.05
CA THR A 282 -23.22 -28.19 -0.48
C THR A 282 -24.57 -28.53 0.16
N THR A 283 -25.06 -27.74 1.11
CA THR A 283 -26.38 -27.95 1.75
C THR A 283 -27.45 -27.05 1.11
N PRO A 284 -28.57 -27.59 0.58
CA PRO A 284 -29.68 -26.77 0.11
C PRO A 284 -30.32 -26.01 1.28
N PRO A 285 -30.92 -24.83 1.02
CA PRO A 285 -31.34 -23.92 2.07
C PRO A 285 -32.54 -24.49 2.84
N ALA A 286 -32.33 -24.94 4.07
CA ALA A 286 -33.40 -25.04 5.06
C ALA A 286 -33.68 -23.68 5.76
N CYS A 287 -33.18 -22.58 5.19
CA CYS A 287 -33.36 -21.22 5.65
C CYS A 287 -33.46 -20.35 4.39
N ASP A 288 -34.63 -19.74 4.18
CA ASP A 288 -35.15 -19.15 2.94
C ASP A 288 -34.12 -18.44 2.03
N SER A 289 -34.41 -18.44 0.71
CA SER A 289 -33.70 -17.66 -0.32
C SER A 289 -33.21 -16.32 0.22
N PRO A 290 -31.99 -15.86 -0.13
CA PRO A 290 -31.42 -14.66 0.48
C PRO A 290 -32.31 -13.45 0.20
N ALA A 291 -33.10 -13.09 1.20
CA ALA A 291 -34.08 -12.02 1.10
C ALA A 291 -33.37 -10.71 0.79
N ILE A 292 -34.02 -9.88 -0.04
CA ILE A 292 -33.63 -8.49 -0.18
C ILE A 292 -33.78 -7.85 1.20
N LEU A 293 -32.70 -7.25 1.69
CA LEU A 293 -32.68 -6.59 2.99
C LEU A 293 -33.04 -5.12 2.79
N SER A 294 -34.04 -4.66 3.55
CA SER A 294 -34.27 -3.23 3.74
C SER A 294 -33.04 -2.60 4.41
N SER A 295 -32.68 -1.39 4.02
CA SER A 295 -31.63 -0.59 4.69
C SER A 295 -31.88 -0.39 6.18
N THR A 296 -33.12 -0.51 6.65
CA THR A 296 -33.50 -0.42 8.07
C THR A 296 -33.54 -1.75 8.81
N SER A 297 -33.34 -2.88 8.12
CA SER A 297 -33.51 -4.24 8.67
C SER A 297 -32.76 -4.47 9.99
N ASP A 298 -33.42 -5.09 10.96
CA ASP A 298 -32.80 -5.49 12.24
C ASP A 298 -31.72 -6.56 12.07
N GLU A 299 -31.64 -7.21 10.90
CA GLU A 299 -30.57 -8.16 10.60
C GLU A 299 -29.21 -7.51 10.33
N LEU A 300 -29.19 -6.20 10.05
CA LEU A 300 -27.98 -5.42 9.78
C LEU A 300 -27.43 -4.84 11.09
N SER A 301 -26.11 -4.89 11.27
CA SER A 301 -25.47 -4.21 12.40
C SER A 301 -25.67 -2.68 12.30
N PRO A 302 -25.66 -1.95 13.42
CA PRO A 302 -25.63 -0.49 13.41
C PRO A 302 -24.48 0.08 12.57
N LYS A 303 -23.34 -0.62 12.52
CA LYS A 303 -22.18 -0.25 11.70
C LYS A 303 -22.49 -0.30 10.20
N VAL A 304 -23.16 -1.36 9.74
CA VAL A 304 -23.58 -1.47 8.33
C VAL A 304 -24.66 -0.44 8.00
N LYS A 305 -25.63 -0.21 8.88
CA LYS A 305 -26.65 0.83 8.68
C LYS A 305 -26.00 2.22 8.51
N ALA A 306 -25.01 2.54 9.35
CA ALA A 306 -24.24 3.78 9.25
C ALA A 306 -23.43 3.85 7.93
N LEU A 307 -22.83 2.74 7.49
CA LEU A 307 -22.16 2.68 6.19
C LEU A 307 -23.14 2.93 5.04
N VAL A 308 -24.31 2.29 5.03
CA VAL A 308 -25.35 2.48 4.00
C VAL A 308 -25.78 3.95 3.94
N ALA A 309 -26.07 4.57 5.09
CA ALA A 309 -26.44 5.98 5.17
C ALA A 309 -25.34 6.92 4.61
N SER A 310 -24.06 6.56 4.78
CA SER A 310 -22.94 7.32 4.20
C SER A 310 -22.79 7.12 2.68
N LEU A 311 -23.30 6.02 2.12
CA LEU A 311 -23.22 5.71 0.70
C LEU A 311 -24.38 6.30 -0.10
N GLU A 312 -25.58 6.36 0.48
CA GLU A 312 -26.81 6.81 -0.18
C GLU A 312 -26.73 8.19 -0.87
N PRO A 313 -26.04 9.22 -0.32
CA PRO A 313 -25.88 10.51 -1.00
C PRO A 313 -25.24 10.42 -2.38
N TYR A 314 -24.37 9.42 -2.60
CA TYR A 314 -23.66 9.21 -3.86
C TYR A 314 -24.48 8.45 -4.90
N SER A 315 -25.69 7.98 -4.57
CA SER A 315 -26.55 7.22 -5.48
C SER A 315 -26.91 7.97 -6.78
N ARG A 316 -26.90 9.30 -6.73
CA ARG A 316 -27.23 10.19 -7.86
C ARG A 316 -26.01 10.54 -8.72
N ASP A 317 -24.79 10.28 -8.25
CA ASP A 317 -23.56 10.60 -8.99
C ASP A 317 -23.12 9.39 -9.82
N PRO A 318 -23.21 9.44 -11.17
CA PRO A 318 -22.81 8.33 -12.02
C PRO A 318 -21.29 8.09 -12.05
N ASN A 319 -20.48 9.06 -11.60
CA ASN A 319 -19.02 9.00 -11.61
C ASN A 319 -18.42 8.68 -10.23
N ALA A 320 -19.26 8.36 -9.24
CA ALA A 320 -18.79 8.01 -7.91
C ALA A 320 -18.08 6.64 -7.92
N HIS A 321 -16.84 6.65 -7.46
CA HIS A 321 -16.05 5.45 -7.15
C HIS A 321 -15.74 5.45 -5.65
N ILE A 322 -16.10 4.36 -4.98
CA ILE A 322 -16.04 4.29 -3.52
C ILE A 322 -15.17 3.10 -3.11
N ILE A 323 -14.25 3.33 -2.19
CA ILE A 323 -13.43 2.28 -1.58
C ILE A 323 -13.79 2.19 -0.10
N VAL A 324 -14.17 1.00 0.36
CA VAL A 324 -14.45 0.68 1.76
C VAL A 324 -13.30 -0.17 2.30
N PHE A 325 -12.54 0.35 3.25
CA PHE A 325 -11.47 -0.40 3.90
C PHE A 325 -12.03 -1.31 4.99
N VAL A 326 -11.59 -2.57 4.98
CA VAL A 326 -11.95 -3.58 5.99
C VAL A 326 -10.69 -4.25 6.55
N GLU A 327 -10.76 -4.69 7.81
CA GLU A 327 -9.60 -5.24 8.52
C GLU A 327 -9.12 -6.60 8.00
N GLN A 328 -10.02 -7.44 7.47
CA GLN A 328 -9.73 -8.83 7.13
C GLN A 328 -10.34 -9.22 5.79
N ARG A 329 -9.72 -10.18 5.10
CA ARG A 329 -10.14 -10.56 3.73
C ARG A 329 -11.56 -11.11 3.66
N HIS A 330 -11.94 -11.95 4.63
CA HIS A 330 -13.30 -12.48 4.67
C HIS A 330 -14.34 -11.40 5.02
N HIS A 331 -13.96 -10.32 5.71
CA HIS A 331 -14.84 -9.17 5.89
C HIS A 331 -15.16 -8.50 4.55
N ALA A 332 -14.21 -8.47 3.60
CA ALA A 332 -14.44 -7.93 2.27
C ALA A 332 -15.44 -8.79 1.48
N SER A 333 -15.27 -10.11 1.48
CA SER A 333 -16.18 -11.05 0.82
C SER A 333 -17.62 -10.92 1.35
N VAL A 334 -17.78 -10.99 2.68
CA VAL A 334 -19.09 -10.87 3.33
C VAL A 334 -19.74 -9.52 3.03
N LEU A 335 -18.97 -8.41 3.08
CA LEU A 335 -19.51 -7.08 2.80
C LEU A 335 -19.96 -6.94 1.34
N VAL A 336 -19.24 -7.50 0.37
CA VAL A 336 -19.63 -7.49 -1.04
C VAL A 336 -20.96 -8.20 -1.25
N GLU A 337 -21.12 -9.40 -0.69
CA GLU A 337 -22.37 -10.15 -0.78
C GLU A 337 -23.52 -9.48 -0.04
N LEU A 338 -23.22 -8.80 1.08
CA LEU A 338 -24.21 -8.04 1.82
C LEU A 338 -24.70 -6.81 1.04
N ILE A 339 -23.79 -6.02 0.44
CA ILE A 339 -24.14 -4.84 -0.37
C ILE A 339 -25.04 -5.22 -1.55
N LYS A 340 -24.81 -6.37 -2.20
CA LYS A 340 -25.66 -6.87 -3.31
C LYS A 340 -27.12 -7.09 -2.88
N ARG A 341 -27.36 -7.32 -1.59
CA ARG A 341 -28.67 -7.68 -1.01
C ARG A 341 -29.42 -6.49 -0.41
N ILE A 342 -28.76 -5.37 -0.17
CA ILE A 342 -29.38 -4.16 0.40
C ILE A 342 -30.12 -3.40 -0.70
N ASP A 343 -31.43 -3.22 -0.53
CA ASP A 343 -32.30 -2.58 -1.52
C ASP A 343 -31.85 -1.18 -1.94
N SER A 344 -31.48 -0.32 -0.99
CA SER A 344 -31.10 1.08 -1.26
C SER A 344 -29.78 1.22 -2.01
N LEU A 345 -28.92 0.19 -1.96
CA LEU A 345 -27.64 0.14 -2.69
C LEU A 345 -27.74 -0.66 -3.99
N ARG A 346 -28.77 -1.48 -4.13
CA ARG A 346 -28.95 -2.37 -5.28
C ARG A 346 -29.28 -1.55 -6.54
N GLY A 347 -28.70 -1.97 -7.66
CA GLY A 347 -29.00 -1.41 -8.98
C GLY A 347 -28.12 -0.23 -9.40
N TRP A 348 -27.56 0.53 -8.46
CA TRP A 348 -26.59 1.58 -8.78
C TRP A 348 -25.16 1.26 -8.33
N THR A 349 -24.95 0.33 -7.40
CA THR A 349 -23.62 -0.12 -7.02
C THR A 349 -23.20 -1.39 -7.77
N ARG A 350 -21.89 -1.55 -8.00
CA ARG A 350 -21.27 -2.83 -8.39
C ARG A 350 -20.18 -3.16 -7.38
N PRO A 351 -20.52 -3.90 -6.30
CA PRO A 351 -19.57 -4.22 -5.25
C PRO A 351 -18.54 -5.27 -5.72
N ALA A 352 -17.27 -5.04 -5.44
CA ALA A 352 -16.17 -5.98 -5.70
C ALA A 352 -15.18 -6.01 -4.53
N ALA A 353 -14.49 -7.15 -4.32
CA ALA A 353 -13.48 -7.28 -3.28
C ALA A 353 -12.06 -7.16 -3.89
N LEU A 354 -11.22 -6.34 -3.28
CA LEU A 354 -9.79 -6.20 -3.61
C LEU A 354 -8.95 -6.67 -2.40
N VAL A 355 -8.52 -7.93 -2.43
CA VAL A 355 -7.79 -8.57 -1.32
C VAL A 355 -6.42 -9.05 -1.77
N GLY A 356 -5.37 -8.73 -1.01
CA GLY A 356 -3.98 -9.12 -1.31
C GLY A 356 -3.80 -10.64 -1.44
N HIS A 357 -2.82 -11.10 -2.22
CA HIS A 357 -2.39 -12.49 -2.16
C HIS A 357 -1.80 -12.77 -0.77
N GLY A 358 -2.24 -13.84 -0.12
CA GLY A 358 -1.62 -14.31 1.11
C GLY A 358 -1.51 -15.80 0.99
N ARG A 359 -0.44 -16.33 1.58
CA ARG A 359 -0.19 -17.76 1.64
C ARG A 359 -1.43 -18.48 2.16
N GLU A 360 -1.86 -19.44 1.34
CA GLU A 360 -2.79 -20.54 1.54
C GLU A 360 -3.68 -20.50 2.81
N GLY A 361 -4.98 -20.37 2.57
CA GLY A 361 -6.00 -20.61 3.59
C GLY A 361 -7.40 -20.61 2.99
N TRP A 362 -7.91 -21.82 2.75
CA TRP A 362 -9.30 -22.24 2.47
C TRP A 362 -10.13 -21.41 1.46
N GLY A 363 -10.54 -22.08 0.39
CA GLY A 363 -11.53 -21.61 -0.58
C GLY A 363 -10.91 -20.88 -1.77
N ARG A 364 -10.79 -21.57 -2.91
CA ARG A 364 -10.58 -20.92 -4.21
C ARG A 364 -11.80 -20.07 -4.52
N GLY A 365 -11.69 -18.75 -4.35
CA GLY A 365 -12.50 -17.81 -5.11
C GLY A 365 -11.75 -17.48 -6.40
N ASN A 366 -12.39 -17.68 -7.55
CA ASN A 366 -11.94 -17.22 -8.86
C ASN A 366 -12.01 -15.68 -8.93
N GLY A 367 -11.21 -14.99 -8.12
CA GLY A 367 -11.00 -13.56 -8.23
C GLY A 367 -9.96 -13.28 -9.32
N PRO A 368 -10.20 -12.33 -10.24
CA PRO A 368 -9.21 -11.93 -11.23
C PRO A 368 -7.88 -11.49 -10.58
N ASP A 369 -6.79 -11.74 -11.30
CA ASP A 369 -5.42 -11.50 -10.87
C ASP A 369 -5.19 -10.04 -10.42
N LEU A 370 -4.49 -9.84 -9.31
CA LEU A 370 -4.13 -8.53 -8.76
C LEU A 370 -3.23 -7.74 -9.73
N ALA A 371 -2.43 -8.43 -10.53
CA ALA A 371 -1.65 -7.81 -11.59
C ALA A 371 -2.54 -7.33 -12.75
N GLU A 372 -3.58 -8.10 -13.10
CA GLU A 372 -4.52 -7.72 -14.16
C GLU A 372 -5.49 -6.62 -13.73
N LEU A 373 -6.04 -6.63 -12.51
CA LEU A 373 -6.96 -5.57 -12.07
C LEU A 373 -6.25 -4.25 -11.77
N GLY A 374 -5.08 -4.30 -11.13
CA GLY A 374 -4.27 -3.11 -10.86
C GLY A 374 -3.77 -2.45 -12.15
N MET A 375 -3.40 -3.25 -13.15
CA MET A 375 -3.05 -2.73 -14.49
C MET A 375 -4.28 -2.36 -15.33
N ALA A 376 -5.43 -3.02 -15.19
CA ALA A 376 -6.66 -2.62 -15.86
C ALA A 376 -7.13 -1.24 -15.42
N ILE A 377 -6.94 -0.89 -14.15
CA ILE A 377 -7.23 0.45 -13.60
C ILE A 377 -6.27 1.51 -14.17
N SER A 378 -5.01 1.17 -14.47
CA SER A 378 -4.05 2.11 -15.07
C SER A 378 -4.14 2.20 -16.61
N ARG A 379 -4.62 1.16 -17.29
CA ARG A 379 -4.69 1.07 -18.76
C ARG A 379 -6.05 1.43 -19.35
N SER A 380 -7.13 1.38 -18.56
CA SER A 380 -8.46 1.78 -19.04
C SER A 380 -8.68 3.27 -18.77
N SER A 381 -8.93 4.03 -19.84
CA SER A 381 -9.32 5.44 -19.73
C SER A 381 -10.51 5.56 -18.78
N ARG A 382 -10.59 6.69 -18.04
CA ARG A 382 -11.68 7.09 -17.11
C ARG A 382 -13.12 7.00 -17.68
N ARG A 383 -13.31 6.54 -18.92
CA ARG A 383 -14.58 6.54 -19.66
C ARG A 383 -15.31 5.20 -19.75
N SER A 384 -14.76 4.07 -19.27
CA SER A 384 -15.37 2.74 -19.55
C SER A 384 -15.89 1.93 -18.35
N TRP A 385 -15.96 2.49 -17.13
CA TRP A 385 -16.52 1.77 -15.97
C TRP A 385 -17.71 2.50 -15.37
N PRO A 386 -18.96 1.98 -15.53
CA PRO A 386 -20.10 2.47 -14.78
C PRO A 386 -20.05 1.95 -13.33
N ARG A 387 -20.08 2.88 -12.36
CA ARG A 387 -20.39 2.75 -10.91
C ARG A 387 -19.78 1.55 -10.16
N SER A 388 -18.85 1.77 -9.23
CA SER A 388 -18.22 0.68 -8.46
C SER A 388 -18.01 1.01 -6.98
N VAL A 389 -18.35 0.05 -6.11
CA VAL A 389 -17.97 0.07 -4.69
C VAL A 389 -16.95 -1.05 -4.49
N GLN A 390 -15.79 -0.75 -3.91
CA GLN A 390 -14.73 -1.74 -3.71
C GLN A 390 -14.43 -1.94 -2.23
N ALA A 391 -14.62 -3.15 -1.72
CA ALA A 391 -14.18 -3.52 -0.37
C ALA A 391 -12.72 -3.98 -0.44
N SER A 392 -11.81 -3.30 0.26
CA SER A 392 -10.38 -3.62 0.21
C SER A 392 -9.77 -3.87 1.59
N THR A 393 -8.77 -4.74 1.65
CA THR A 393 -7.93 -4.91 2.84
C THR A 393 -6.60 -4.19 2.65
N THR A 394 -6.05 -3.59 3.70
CA THR A 394 -4.72 -2.99 3.66
C THR A 394 -3.64 -4.05 3.44
N SER A 395 -2.67 -3.75 2.56
CA SER A 395 -1.48 -4.58 2.32
C SER A 395 -0.41 -4.27 3.37
N SER A 396 -0.64 -4.61 4.63
CA SER A 396 0.43 -4.54 5.64
C SER A 396 0.98 -5.95 5.91
N SER A 397 2.24 -6.18 5.54
CA SER A 397 3.05 -7.29 6.05
C SER A 397 3.10 -7.19 7.58
N ARG A 398 2.46 -8.13 8.28
CA ARG A 398 2.53 -8.22 9.74
C ARG A 398 3.99 -8.42 10.17
N PRO A 399 4.55 -7.60 11.08
CA PRO A 399 5.79 -7.95 11.76
C PRO A 399 5.53 -9.14 12.69
N GLU A 400 6.45 -10.11 12.69
CA GLU A 400 6.44 -11.23 13.61
C GLU A 400 6.41 -10.75 15.08
N SER A 401 5.53 -11.36 15.87
CA SER A 401 5.33 -11.07 17.28
C SER A 401 6.56 -11.43 18.12
N PRO A 402 7.09 -10.53 18.98
CA PRO A 402 8.13 -10.87 19.93
C PRO A 402 7.56 -11.68 21.10
N LYS A 403 8.29 -12.73 21.50
CA LYS A 403 8.02 -13.58 22.66
C LYS A 403 7.95 -12.76 23.96
N LYS A 404 7.02 -13.14 24.84
CA LYS A 404 6.71 -12.51 26.14
C LYS A 404 7.90 -12.56 27.11
N GLY A 405 8.12 -11.45 27.83
CA GLY A 405 8.97 -11.36 29.03
C GLY A 405 8.55 -10.18 29.92
N SER A 406 8.03 -10.51 31.10
CA SER A 406 7.88 -9.78 32.37
C SER A 406 7.71 -8.24 32.44
N THR A 407 6.51 -7.84 32.88
CA THR A 407 6.15 -6.84 33.93
C THR A 407 7.07 -5.67 34.28
N SER A 408 6.58 -4.44 34.11
CA SER A 408 6.53 -3.41 35.17
C SER A 408 5.53 -2.31 34.81
N LYS A 409 4.70 -1.93 35.79
CA LYS A 409 3.67 -0.90 35.72
C LYS A 409 4.29 0.50 35.80
N ARG A 410 3.86 1.44 34.94
CA ARG A 410 3.57 2.83 35.34
C ARG A 410 2.72 3.54 34.29
N SER A 411 1.75 4.26 34.83
CA SER A 411 0.72 5.08 34.21
C SER A 411 1.28 6.30 33.47
N THR A 412 0.69 6.66 32.32
CA THR A 412 0.26 8.03 31.99
C THR A 412 -0.46 8.10 30.64
N SER A 413 -1.65 8.72 30.69
CA SER A 413 -2.34 9.52 29.67
C SER A 413 -2.30 9.09 28.18
N SER A 414 -3.36 8.37 27.82
CA SER A 414 -4.28 8.62 26.70
C SER A 414 -3.89 9.75 25.73
N PHE A 415 -3.49 9.41 24.51
CA PHE A 415 -4.02 9.98 23.25
C PHE A 415 -3.60 9.03 22.11
N ALA A 416 -4.52 8.17 21.71
CA ALA A 416 -4.39 7.35 20.51
C ALA A 416 -5.81 7.09 19.98
N SER A 417 -6.14 7.69 18.85
CA SER A 417 -7.14 7.14 17.96
C SER A 417 -6.55 7.12 16.55
N THR A 418 -6.10 5.93 16.20
CA THR A 418 -6.18 5.39 14.85
C THR A 418 -7.66 5.32 14.50
N LEU A 419 -8.03 5.79 13.30
CA LEU A 419 -9.27 5.39 12.63
C LEU A 419 -8.88 4.65 11.35
#